data_AF-A0A6U0JW76-F1
#
_entry.id   AF-A0A6U0JW76-F1
#
_cell.length_a   1.000
_cell.length_b   1.000
_cell.length_c   1.000
_cell.angle_alpha   90.00
_cell.angle_beta   90.00
_cell.angle_gamma   90.00
#
_symmetry.space_group_name_H-M   'P 1'
#
loop_
_entity.id
_entity.type
_entity.pdbx_description
1 polymer ?
#
loop_
_entity_poly.entity_id
_entity_poly.type
_entity_poly.pdbx_seq_one_letter_code
_entity_poly.pdbx_strand_id
1 'polypeptide(L)'
;DDDDDDDESMSSVSDGEEYVAPRRGAVEFDDGTLKERKQAERRKARSAKSSMANFLMSEYADEPETLDTEGLSMRDYERDALVRARDGPNAGDDADIIARLARKSSSRQVQAKRALQDELAGLERFDDVARAVDGSSDEEGGFSVGSSARRSTVSDVVSALGGGKRRRDPMENALDEAEDEWAAAEEARAARQAAKRARREAKEASRAGEERAAAEAIRARAAAEAAAEEEALAEAGGRRRVTKDIGKNRGVESGKGRSSSNPRKARRERYDKKVKKASSGVRTAKAGQGVRYSGETTGINPNVSHSRRL
;
A
#
# COMPACT_ATOMS: atom_id res chain seq x y z
N ASP A 1 53.60 -55.97 24.58
CA ASP A 1 54.70 -55.14 24.07
C ASP A 1 54.24 -54.48 22.80
N ASP A 2 53.55 -53.36 22.97
CA ASP A 2 53.56 -52.18 22.12
C ASP A 2 52.62 -51.19 22.80
N ASP A 3 53.25 -50.33 23.62
CA ASP A 3 52.66 -49.31 24.46
C ASP A 3 52.30 -48.08 23.61
N ASP A 4 51.01 -47.72 23.59
CA ASP A 4 50.48 -46.48 23.02
C ASP A 4 50.50 -45.38 24.11
N ASP A 5 51.60 -44.63 24.19
CA ASP A 5 51.73 -43.40 24.98
C ASP A 5 51.27 -42.18 24.14
N ASP A 6 49.96 -41.93 24.09
CA ASP A 6 49.40 -40.66 23.63
C ASP A 6 49.40 -39.63 24.78
N ASP A 7 50.49 -38.88 24.88
CA ASP A 7 50.67 -37.75 25.81
C ASP A 7 49.66 -36.63 25.50
N GLU A 8 48.64 -36.51 26.36
CA GLU A 8 47.71 -35.37 26.38
C GLU A 8 48.44 -34.08 26.79
N SER A 9 48.83 -33.28 25.79
CA SER A 9 49.27 -31.89 26.00
C SER A 9 48.09 -30.98 26.38
N MET A 10 47.65 -31.08 27.64
CA MET A 10 46.77 -30.11 28.27
C MET A 10 47.50 -28.76 28.35
N SER A 11 47.13 -27.83 27.47
CA SER A 11 47.61 -26.46 27.54
C SER A 11 47.15 -25.85 28.88
N SER A 12 48.13 -25.55 29.73
CA SER A 12 47.94 -24.87 30.99
C SER A 12 47.37 -23.48 30.73
N VAL A 13 46.07 -23.34 30.91
CA VAL A 13 45.41 -22.04 31.01
C VAL A 13 46.01 -21.36 32.24
N SER A 14 46.84 -20.35 31.99
CA SER A 14 47.51 -19.57 33.02
C SER A 14 46.47 -18.89 33.92
N ASP A 15 46.23 -19.46 35.10
CA ASP A 15 45.54 -18.82 36.21
C ASP A 15 46.34 -17.59 36.64
N GLY A 16 45.96 -16.40 36.15
CA GLY A 16 46.66 -15.18 36.56
C GLY A 16 46.31 -13.90 35.81
N GLU A 17 45.50 -13.93 34.75
CA GLU A 17 45.01 -12.69 34.15
C GLU A 17 43.86 -12.13 34.99
N GLU A 18 44.24 -11.34 36.00
CA GLU A 18 43.33 -10.50 36.77
C GLU A 18 42.49 -9.66 35.80
N TYR A 19 41.18 -9.90 35.80
CA TYR A 19 40.25 -9.23 34.90
C TYR A 19 40.29 -7.71 35.13
N VAL A 20 41.01 -6.98 34.28
CA VAL A 20 41.03 -5.52 34.28
C VAL A 20 39.78 -5.04 33.56
N ALA A 21 38.76 -4.66 34.33
CA ALA A 21 37.56 -4.07 33.77
C ALA A 21 37.93 -2.88 32.86
N PRO A 22 37.41 -2.81 31.63
CA PRO A 22 37.73 -1.73 30.71
C PRO A 22 37.36 -0.40 31.35
N ARG A 23 38.36 0.47 31.52
CA ARG A 23 38.17 1.86 31.96
C ARG A 23 37.23 2.54 30.98
N ARG A 24 35.95 2.66 31.34
CA ARG A 24 35.00 3.47 30.59
C ARG A 24 35.49 4.91 30.67
N GLY A 25 36.00 5.43 29.56
CA GLY A 25 36.34 6.85 29.43
C GLY A 25 35.13 7.70 29.87
N ALA A 26 35.41 8.85 30.50
CA ALA A 26 34.38 9.77 30.92
C ALA A 26 33.42 10.02 29.73
N VAL A 27 32.16 9.64 29.92
CA VAL A 27 31.11 9.96 28.95
C VAL A 27 30.93 11.46 29.04
N GLU A 28 31.54 12.21 28.12
CA GLU A 28 31.25 13.61 27.92
C GLU A 28 29.77 13.71 27.56
N PHE A 29 28.96 14.16 28.52
CA PHE A 29 27.57 14.51 28.28
C PHE A 29 27.57 15.80 27.48
N ASP A 30 27.52 15.63 26.17
CA ASP A 30 27.47 16.72 25.22
C ASP A 30 26.04 17.31 25.26
N ASP A 31 25.87 18.42 25.98
CA ASP A 31 24.59 19.12 26.25
C ASP A 31 23.97 19.80 25.02
N GLY A 32 24.47 19.48 23.83
CA GLY A 32 23.94 19.96 22.56
C GLY A 32 22.46 19.61 22.39
N THR A 33 21.72 20.55 21.79
CA THR A 33 20.30 20.39 21.52
C THR A 33 20.05 19.15 20.65
N LEU A 34 18.89 18.47 20.80
CA LEU A 34 18.54 17.27 20.01
C LEU A 34 18.70 17.47 18.49
N LYS A 35 18.56 18.72 18.03
CA LYS A 35 18.74 19.11 16.62
C LYS A 35 20.21 19.03 16.18
N GLU A 36 21.14 19.46 17.02
CA GLU A 36 22.58 19.39 16.77
C GLU A 36 23.08 17.94 16.78
N ARG A 37 22.60 17.13 17.73
CA ARG A 37 22.89 15.67 17.76
C ARG A 37 22.49 15.00 16.45
N LYS A 38 21.27 15.26 15.98
CA LYS A 38 20.77 14.71 14.71
C LYS A 38 21.55 15.21 13.49
N GLN A 39 22.07 16.44 13.55
CA GLN A 39 22.88 17.01 12.46
C GLN A 39 24.30 16.42 12.46
N ALA A 40 24.91 16.25 13.63
CA ALA A 40 26.21 15.62 13.80
C ALA A 40 26.19 14.15 13.37
N GLU A 41 25.15 13.41 13.76
CA GLU A 41 24.94 12.01 13.37
C GLU A 41 24.77 11.87 11.84
N ARG A 42 24.02 12.80 11.22
CA ARG A 42 23.90 12.88 9.76
C ARG A 42 25.22 13.18 9.06
N ARG A 43 26.09 14.02 9.64
CA ARG A 43 27.43 14.29 9.10
C ARG A 43 28.33 13.06 9.21
N LYS A 44 28.35 12.39 10.37
CA LYS A 44 29.11 11.15 10.60
C LYS A 44 28.65 10.01 9.69
N ALA A 45 27.35 9.87 9.45
CA ALA A 45 26.80 8.89 8.52
C ALA A 45 27.12 9.22 7.04
N ARG A 46 27.34 10.49 6.69
CA ARG A 46 27.78 10.90 5.35
C ARG A 46 29.26 10.61 5.14
N SER A 47 30.12 10.90 6.11
CA SER A 47 31.55 10.62 6.02
C SER A 47 31.86 9.12 6.00
N ALA A 48 31.12 8.31 6.77
CA ALA A 48 31.24 6.85 6.71
C ALA A 48 30.78 6.26 5.37
N LYS A 49 29.80 6.89 4.70
CA LYS A 49 29.37 6.47 3.36
C LYS A 49 30.37 6.85 2.29
N SER A 50 31.04 8.00 2.41
CA SER A 50 32.11 8.37 1.47
C SER A 50 33.35 7.50 1.65
N SER A 51 33.72 7.12 2.88
CA SER A 51 34.86 6.21 3.09
C SER A 51 34.59 4.81 2.54
N MET A 52 33.38 4.27 2.75
CA MET A 52 32.97 2.98 2.18
C MET A 52 32.88 3.03 0.65
N ALA A 53 32.41 4.15 0.08
CA ALA A 53 32.38 4.34 -1.37
C ALA A 53 33.79 4.43 -1.97
N ASN A 54 34.73 5.08 -1.28
CA ASN A 54 36.13 5.14 -1.71
C ASN A 54 36.82 3.77 -1.62
N PHE A 55 36.53 2.98 -0.58
CA PHE A 55 37.02 1.60 -0.45
C PHE A 55 36.50 0.70 -1.58
N LEU A 56 35.21 0.79 -1.91
CA LEU A 56 34.62 0.05 -3.03
C LEU A 56 35.12 0.55 -4.39
N MET A 57 35.45 1.84 -4.52
CA MET A 57 36.08 2.33 -5.74
C MET A 57 37.52 1.81 -5.86
N SER A 58 38.29 1.74 -4.78
CA SER A 58 39.66 1.21 -4.83
C SER A 58 39.71 -0.30 -5.06
N GLU A 59 38.76 -1.07 -4.51
CA GLU A 59 38.73 -2.54 -4.66
C GLU A 59 38.23 -3.00 -6.04
N TYR A 60 37.52 -2.13 -6.78
CA TYR A 60 36.95 -2.44 -8.09
C TYR A 60 37.47 -1.54 -9.22
N ALA A 61 38.50 -0.73 -8.96
CA ALA A 61 39.19 0.06 -9.98
C ALA A 61 40.27 -0.73 -10.70
N ASP A 62 40.68 -1.89 -10.18
CA ASP A 62 41.56 -2.81 -10.88
C ASP A 62 40.79 -3.42 -12.05
N GLU A 63 41.32 -3.24 -13.27
CA GLU A 63 40.71 -3.68 -14.52
C GLU A 63 40.35 -5.17 -14.44
N PRO A 64 39.17 -5.59 -14.96
CA PRO A 64 38.84 -7.01 -14.98
C PRO A 64 39.85 -7.73 -15.86
N GLU A 65 40.58 -8.68 -15.26
CA GLU A 65 41.41 -9.64 -16.00
C GLU A 65 40.56 -10.22 -17.13
N THR A 66 41.02 -10.03 -18.37
CA THR A 66 40.38 -10.59 -19.55
C THR A 66 40.42 -12.10 -19.42
N LEU A 67 39.27 -12.71 -19.15
CA LEU A 67 39.13 -14.17 -19.14
C LEU A 67 39.41 -14.68 -20.55
N ASP A 68 40.44 -15.53 -20.69
CA ASP A 68 40.78 -16.26 -21.91
C ASP A 68 39.60 -17.14 -22.34
N THR A 69 38.87 -16.71 -23.37
CA THR A 69 37.73 -17.44 -23.95
C THR A 69 38.13 -18.36 -25.10
N GLU A 70 39.37 -18.88 -25.14
CA GLU A 70 39.85 -19.65 -26.29
C GLU A 70 39.30 -21.09 -26.42
N GLY A 71 38.39 -21.54 -25.53
CA GLY A 71 37.93 -22.94 -25.49
C GLY A 71 36.45 -23.22 -25.74
N LEU A 72 35.56 -22.22 -25.78
CA LEU A 72 34.11 -22.47 -25.83
C LEU A 72 33.57 -22.45 -27.26
N SER A 73 33.54 -23.62 -27.88
CA SER A 73 33.00 -23.78 -29.24
C SER A 73 31.49 -23.54 -29.29
N MET A 74 31.02 -22.86 -30.35
CA MET A 74 29.60 -22.58 -30.64
C MET A 74 28.68 -23.82 -30.60
N ARG A 75 29.23 -25.03 -30.75
CA ARG A 75 28.46 -26.29 -30.74
C ARG A 75 27.86 -26.64 -29.38
N ASP A 76 28.49 -26.22 -28.30
CA ASP A 76 28.00 -26.54 -26.95
C ASP A 76 26.81 -25.66 -26.55
N TYR A 77 26.77 -24.42 -27.05
CA TYR A 77 25.64 -23.51 -26.85
C TYR A 77 24.36 -23.98 -27.55
N GLU A 78 24.48 -24.52 -28.77
CA GLU A 78 23.33 -25.02 -29.53
C GLU A 78 22.75 -26.31 -28.92
N ARG A 79 23.62 -27.18 -28.39
CA ARG A 79 23.22 -28.42 -27.73
C ARG A 79 22.45 -28.15 -26.43
N ASP A 80 22.93 -27.20 -25.63
CA ASP A 80 22.31 -26.84 -24.36
C ASP A 80 20.97 -26.09 -24.55
N ALA A 81 20.85 -25.29 -25.63
CA ALA A 81 19.59 -24.66 -26.02
C ALA A 81 18.53 -25.67 -26.46
N LEU A 82 18.92 -26.72 -27.20
CA LEU A 82 18.02 -27.79 -27.64
C LEU A 82 17.51 -28.66 -26.49
N VAL A 83 18.36 -28.96 -25.50
CA VAL A 83 17.95 -29.71 -24.29
C VAL A 83 16.95 -28.91 -23.44
N ARG A 84 17.16 -27.59 -23.28
CA ARG A 84 16.19 -26.72 -22.57
C ARG A 84 14.85 -26.57 -23.29
N ALA A 85 14.83 -26.64 -24.61
CA ALA A 85 13.59 -26.59 -25.39
C ALA A 85 12.78 -27.89 -25.29
N ARG A 86 13.45 -29.04 -25.11
CA ARG A 86 12.81 -30.35 -25.01
C ARG A 86 12.34 -30.69 -23.60
N ASP A 87 13.15 -30.37 -22.59
CA ASP A 87 12.93 -30.79 -21.19
C ASP A 87 12.63 -29.61 -20.24
N GLY A 88 12.19 -28.47 -20.78
CA GLY A 88 11.85 -27.29 -20.00
C GLY A 88 10.74 -27.56 -18.96
N PRO A 89 10.98 -27.38 -17.65
CA PRO A 89 10.08 -27.81 -16.57
C PRO A 89 8.76 -27.03 -16.43
N ASN A 90 8.36 -26.21 -17.42
CA ASN A 90 7.24 -25.27 -17.28
C ASN A 90 6.13 -25.40 -18.34
N ALA A 91 6.25 -26.31 -19.31
CA ALA A 91 5.23 -26.42 -20.37
C ALA A 91 3.87 -26.95 -19.88
N GLY A 92 3.86 -27.73 -18.79
CA GLY A 92 2.61 -28.23 -18.17
C GLY A 92 1.96 -27.26 -17.18
N ASP A 93 2.76 -26.51 -16.42
CA ASP A 93 2.26 -25.67 -15.32
C ASP A 93 1.47 -24.45 -15.82
N ASP A 94 1.85 -23.89 -16.97
CA ASP A 94 1.19 -22.71 -17.53
C ASP A 94 -0.23 -23.04 -18.05
N ALA A 95 -0.44 -24.23 -18.61
CA ALA A 95 -1.76 -24.68 -19.04
C ALA A 95 -2.73 -24.86 -17.86
N ASP A 96 -2.24 -25.40 -16.75
CA ASP A 96 -3.02 -25.58 -15.52
C ASP A 96 -3.34 -24.25 -14.82
N ILE A 97 -2.41 -23.29 -14.87
CA ILE A 97 -2.65 -21.93 -14.37
C ILE A 97 -3.73 -21.22 -15.19
N ILE A 98 -3.68 -21.32 -16.53
CA ILE A 98 -4.68 -20.75 -17.42
C ILE A 98 -6.05 -21.40 -17.17
N ALA A 99 -6.11 -22.73 -17.02
CA ALA A 99 -7.35 -23.45 -16.73
C ALA A 99 -7.94 -23.07 -15.35
N ARG A 100 -7.11 -22.87 -14.32
CA ARG A 100 -7.57 -22.40 -13.00
C ARG A 100 -8.09 -20.96 -13.03
N LEU A 101 -7.44 -20.08 -13.80
CA LEU A 101 -7.90 -18.70 -13.98
C LEU A 101 -9.25 -18.65 -14.72
N ALA A 102 -9.44 -19.47 -15.74
CA ALA A 102 -10.71 -19.57 -16.47
C ALA A 102 -11.86 -20.11 -15.61
N ARG A 103 -11.60 -21.10 -14.74
CA ARG A 103 -12.60 -21.60 -13.78
C ARG A 103 -12.96 -20.58 -12.69
N LYS A 104 -12.02 -19.70 -12.33
CA LYS A 104 -12.23 -18.66 -11.31
C LYS A 104 -12.97 -17.44 -11.86
N SER A 105 -12.81 -17.11 -13.15
CA SER A 105 -13.60 -16.07 -13.79
C SER A 105 -15.05 -16.51 -14.02
N SER A 106 -15.28 -17.77 -14.41
CA SER A 106 -16.64 -18.31 -14.56
C SER A 106 -17.38 -18.41 -13.22
N SER A 107 -16.72 -18.81 -12.14
CA SER A 107 -17.36 -18.87 -10.81
C SER A 107 -17.77 -17.49 -10.28
N ARG A 108 -16.96 -16.44 -10.53
CA ARG A 108 -17.32 -15.05 -10.21
C ARG A 108 -18.51 -14.56 -11.02
N GLN A 109 -18.58 -14.90 -12.30
CA GLN A 109 -19.73 -14.55 -13.15
C GLN A 109 -21.01 -15.25 -12.68
N VAL A 110 -20.93 -16.52 -12.26
CA VAL A 110 -22.06 -17.26 -11.70
C VAL A 110 -22.51 -16.65 -10.35
N GLN A 111 -21.57 -16.28 -9.48
CA GLN A 111 -21.88 -15.60 -8.22
C GLN A 111 -22.52 -14.22 -8.44
N ALA A 112 -22.01 -13.43 -9.40
CA ALA A 112 -22.60 -12.14 -9.74
C ALA A 112 -24.01 -12.30 -10.32
N LYS A 113 -24.25 -13.31 -11.16
CA LYS A 113 -25.59 -13.61 -11.67
C LYS A 113 -26.55 -14.04 -10.56
N ARG A 114 -26.10 -14.86 -9.60
CA ARG A 114 -26.91 -15.23 -8.43
C ARG A 114 -27.24 -14.03 -7.56
N ALA A 115 -26.27 -13.18 -7.26
CA ALA A 115 -26.51 -11.95 -6.49
C ALA A 115 -27.52 -11.02 -7.17
N LEU A 116 -27.44 -10.87 -8.50
CA LEU A 116 -28.43 -10.10 -9.26
C LEU A 116 -29.81 -10.77 -9.26
N GLN A 117 -29.88 -12.10 -9.31
CA GLN A 117 -31.15 -12.83 -9.19
C GLN A 117 -31.75 -12.70 -7.79
N ASP A 118 -30.94 -12.71 -6.75
CA ASP A 118 -31.38 -12.50 -5.36
C ASP A 118 -31.87 -11.05 -5.15
N GLU A 119 -31.19 -10.06 -5.73
CA GLU A 119 -31.64 -8.66 -5.75
C GLU A 119 -32.96 -8.50 -6.54
N LEU A 120 -33.09 -9.17 -7.68
CA LEU A 120 -34.32 -9.15 -8.49
C LEU A 120 -35.49 -9.84 -7.76
N ALA A 121 -35.24 -10.97 -7.10
CA ALA A 121 -36.23 -11.69 -6.29
C ALA A 121 -36.62 -10.89 -5.03
N GLY A 122 -35.72 -10.06 -4.50
CA GLY A 122 -36.02 -9.08 -3.46
C GLY A 122 -36.92 -7.94 -3.95
N LEU A 123 -36.79 -7.55 -5.22
CA LEU A 123 -37.62 -6.54 -5.86
C LEU A 123 -39.02 -7.07 -6.24
N GLU A 124 -39.20 -8.36 -6.51
CA GLU A 124 -40.52 -8.94 -6.83
C GLU A 124 -41.48 -9.02 -5.62
N ARG A 125 -41.03 -8.72 -4.39
CA ARG A 125 -41.92 -8.42 -3.25
C ARG A 125 -42.44 -6.98 -3.33
N PHE A 126 -43.20 -6.68 -4.39
CA PHE A 126 -43.90 -5.39 -4.57
C PHE A 126 -45.20 -5.26 -3.73
N ASP A 127 -45.43 -6.12 -2.73
CA ASP A 127 -46.57 -5.99 -1.81
C ASP A 127 -46.37 -4.92 -0.72
N ASP A 128 -45.13 -4.45 -0.50
CA ASP A 128 -44.85 -3.43 0.52
C ASP A 128 -45.07 -1.99 0.02
N VAL A 129 -45.18 -1.76 -1.29
CA VAL A 129 -45.54 -0.43 -1.85
C VAL A 129 -47.05 -0.21 -1.87
N ALA A 130 -47.86 -1.27 -2.04
CA ALA A 130 -49.31 -1.17 -1.95
C ALA A 130 -49.79 -0.81 -0.53
N ARG A 131 -49.04 -1.21 0.51
CA ARG A 131 -49.34 -0.85 1.91
C ARG A 131 -48.94 0.58 2.30
N ALA A 132 -48.07 1.23 1.52
CA ALA A 132 -47.65 2.60 1.78
C ALA A 132 -48.56 3.66 1.15
N VAL A 133 -49.42 3.28 0.19
CA VAL A 133 -50.32 4.21 -0.52
C VAL A 133 -51.72 4.25 0.12
N ASP A 134 -52.16 3.19 0.82
CA ASP A 134 -53.51 3.11 1.41
C ASP A 134 -53.57 3.49 2.91
N GLY A 135 -52.46 3.96 3.49
CA GLY A 135 -52.34 4.30 4.91
C GLY A 135 -52.28 5.78 5.25
N SER A 136 -52.54 6.69 4.30
CA SER A 136 -52.52 8.14 4.53
C SER A 136 -53.83 8.81 4.09
N SER A 137 -54.95 8.33 4.63
CA SER A 137 -56.18 9.10 4.74
C SER A 137 -56.36 9.47 6.19
N ASP A 138 -55.95 10.69 6.52
CA ASP A 138 -56.40 11.54 7.62
C ASP A 138 -55.25 12.49 7.97
N GLU A 139 -55.37 13.74 7.50
CA GLU A 139 -55.02 14.99 8.21
C GLU A 139 -55.11 16.14 7.19
N GLU A 140 -55.85 17.18 7.57
CA GLU A 140 -56.32 18.26 6.74
C GLU A 140 -55.21 19.16 6.18
N GLY A 141 -55.37 19.60 4.93
CA GLY A 141 -54.45 20.57 4.32
C GLY A 141 -55.02 21.13 3.01
N GLY A 142 -55.98 22.04 3.13
CA GLY A 142 -56.68 22.65 2.00
C GLY A 142 -55.77 23.39 1.01
N PHE A 143 -55.79 22.95 -0.24
CA PHE A 143 -55.24 23.69 -1.37
C PHE A 143 -56.33 24.57 -1.99
N SER A 144 -56.44 25.82 -1.52
CA SER A 144 -57.29 26.83 -2.14
C SER A 144 -56.52 27.56 -3.24
N VAL A 145 -56.84 27.30 -4.51
CA VAL A 145 -56.40 28.15 -5.63
C VAL A 145 -57.30 29.38 -5.67
N GLY A 146 -56.94 30.38 -4.88
CA GLY A 146 -57.62 31.68 -4.82
C GLY A 146 -57.10 32.63 -5.89
N SER A 147 -57.85 32.78 -6.98
CA SER A 147 -57.75 33.91 -7.91
C SER A 147 -58.19 35.19 -7.19
N SER A 148 -57.22 35.97 -6.70
CA SER A 148 -57.50 37.28 -6.09
C SER A 148 -56.93 38.42 -6.94
N ALA A 149 -57.78 38.94 -7.83
CA ALA A 149 -57.62 40.27 -8.39
C ALA A 149 -57.78 41.30 -7.25
N ARG A 150 -56.66 41.75 -6.69
CA ARG A 150 -56.65 42.82 -5.68
C ARG A 150 -56.76 44.17 -6.38
N ARG A 151 -57.84 44.90 -6.11
CA ARG A 151 -57.99 46.33 -6.43
C ARG A 151 -56.93 47.10 -5.63
N SER A 152 -56.00 47.74 -6.33
CA SER A 152 -55.04 48.68 -5.73
C SER A 152 -55.80 49.87 -5.16
N THR A 153 -55.47 50.23 -3.92
CA THR A 153 -56.03 51.41 -3.27
C THR A 153 -55.24 52.64 -3.67
N VAL A 154 -55.86 53.83 -3.59
CA VAL A 154 -55.22 55.11 -3.99
C VAL A 154 -53.96 55.39 -3.16
N SER A 155 -53.82 54.83 -1.95
CA SER A 155 -52.57 54.92 -1.17
C SER A 155 -51.42 54.11 -1.76
N ASP A 156 -51.69 53.00 -2.46
CA ASP A 156 -50.65 52.20 -3.13
C ASP A 156 -50.07 52.95 -4.34
N VAL A 157 -50.90 53.75 -5.01
CA VAL A 157 -50.47 54.63 -6.12
C VAL A 157 -49.66 55.82 -5.60
N VAL A 158 -50.02 56.39 -4.45
CA VAL A 158 -49.26 57.50 -3.84
C VAL A 158 -47.91 57.02 -3.28
N SER A 159 -47.85 55.79 -2.75
CA SER A 159 -46.60 55.15 -2.29
C SER A 159 -45.63 54.89 -3.44
N ALA A 160 -46.15 54.58 -4.64
CA ALA A 160 -45.36 54.39 -5.85
C ALA A 160 -44.79 55.70 -6.42
N LEU A 161 -45.38 56.85 -6.09
CA LEU A 161 -44.93 58.19 -6.52
C LEU A 161 -44.00 58.88 -5.51
N GLY A 162 -44.06 58.51 -4.23
CA GLY A 162 -43.30 59.17 -3.15
C GLY A 162 -41.94 58.55 -2.80
N GLY A 163 -41.70 57.29 -3.18
CA GLY A 163 -40.44 56.61 -2.93
C GLY A 163 -39.49 56.77 -4.10
N GLY A 164 -38.70 57.85 -4.11
CA GLY A 164 -37.57 58.03 -5.02
C GLY A 164 -36.56 56.90 -4.85
N LYS A 165 -36.85 55.75 -5.45
CA LYS A 165 -35.89 54.68 -5.72
C LYS A 165 -34.83 55.32 -6.60
N ARG A 166 -33.76 55.80 -5.96
CA ARG A 166 -32.46 55.97 -6.61
C ARG A 166 -32.25 54.69 -7.39
N ARG A 167 -32.36 54.78 -8.71
CA ARG A 167 -32.05 53.66 -9.59
C ARG A 167 -30.59 53.37 -9.29
N ARG A 168 -30.34 52.34 -8.47
CA ARG A 168 -28.99 51.80 -8.33
C ARG A 168 -28.57 51.41 -9.73
N ASP A 169 -27.35 51.78 -10.09
CA ASP A 169 -26.84 51.53 -11.41
C ASP A 169 -26.92 50.02 -11.68
N PRO A 170 -27.38 49.59 -12.87
CA PRO A 170 -27.56 48.17 -13.19
C PRO A 170 -26.28 47.34 -13.08
N MET A 171 -25.12 47.99 -12.95
CA MET A 171 -23.84 47.34 -12.64
C MET A 171 -23.67 46.94 -11.17
N GLU A 172 -24.25 47.65 -10.20
CA GLU A 172 -24.14 47.28 -8.78
C GLU A 172 -24.91 45.99 -8.48
N ASN A 173 -26.13 45.84 -9.02
CA ASN A 173 -26.91 44.60 -8.86
C ASN A 173 -26.24 43.38 -9.51
N ALA A 174 -25.56 43.57 -10.65
CA ALA A 174 -24.87 42.48 -11.33
C ALA A 174 -23.63 42.00 -10.57
N LEU A 175 -23.01 42.86 -9.75
CA LEU A 175 -21.91 42.49 -8.86
C LEU A 175 -22.41 41.75 -7.63
N ASP A 176 -23.50 42.22 -7.02
CA ASP A 176 -24.12 41.54 -5.87
C ASP A 176 -24.61 40.12 -6.24
N GLU A 177 -25.25 39.96 -7.41
CA GLU A 177 -25.68 38.64 -7.91
C GLU A 177 -24.49 37.71 -8.22
N ALA A 178 -23.38 38.24 -8.73
CA ALA A 178 -22.18 37.46 -9.01
C ALA A 178 -21.43 37.03 -7.72
N GLU A 179 -21.47 37.84 -6.67
CA GLU A 179 -20.92 37.50 -5.36
C GLU A 179 -21.73 36.37 -4.69
N ASP A 180 -23.06 36.43 -4.78
CA ASP A 180 -23.95 35.38 -4.26
C ASP A 180 -23.76 34.04 -5.01
N GLU A 181 -23.62 34.07 -6.34
CA GLU A 181 -23.34 32.88 -7.14
C GLU A 181 -21.96 32.28 -6.81
N TRP A 182 -20.95 33.11 -6.56
CA TRP A 182 -19.62 32.66 -6.18
C TRP A 182 -19.61 32.03 -4.78
N ALA A 183 -20.32 32.63 -3.82
CA ALA A 183 -20.48 32.08 -2.47
C ALA A 183 -21.20 30.72 -2.49
N ALA A 184 -22.28 30.59 -3.26
CA ALA A 184 -22.98 29.32 -3.43
C ALA A 184 -22.09 28.25 -4.09
N ALA A 185 -21.24 28.64 -5.05
CA ALA A 185 -20.29 27.73 -5.69
C ALA A 185 -19.18 27.28 -4.73
N GLU A 186 -18.72 28.15 -3.83
CA GLU A 186 -17.73 27.81 -2.80
C GLU A 186 -18.31 26.84 -1.77
N GLU A 187 -19.53 27.09 -1.30
CA GLU A 187 -20.24 26.21 -0.37
C GLU A 187 -20.47 24.82 -0.99
N ALA A 188 -20.89 24.76 -2.26
CA ALA A 188 -21.03 23.49 -2.98
C ALA A 188 -19.69 22.73 -3.14
N ARG A 189 -18.57 23.45 -3.31
CA ARG A 189 -17.23 22.84 -3.34
C ARG A 189 -16.83 22.33 -1.95
N ALA A 190 -17.11 23.08 -0.89
CA ALA A 190 -16.86 22.67 0.49
C ALA A 190 -17.67 21.41 0.86
N ALA A 191 -18.96 21.38 0.52
CA ALA A 191 -19.83 20.21 0.72
C ALA A 191 -19.31 18.97 -0.03
N ARG A 192 -18.88 19.13 -1.29
CA ARG A 192 -18.25 18.02 -2.06
C ARG A 192 -16.95 17.53 -1.43
N GLN A 193 -16.15 18.41 -0.84
CA GLN A 193 -14.93 18.01 -0.13
C GLN A 193 -15.25 17.30 1.19
N ALA A 194 -16.23 17.78 1.96
CA ALA A 194 -16.69 17.15 3.18
C ALA A 194 -17.23 15.73 2.92
N ALA A 195 -18.08 15.56 1.90
CA ALA A 195 -18.58 14.25 1.49
C ALA A 195 -17.45 13.28 1.07
N LYS A 196 -16.42 13.78 0.38
CA LYS A 196 -15.23 12.97 0.03
C LYS A 196 -14.42 12.56 1.27
N ARG A 197 -14.30 13.42 2.28
CA ARG A 197 -13.62 13.11 3.55
C ARG A 197 -14.41 12.07 4.35
N ALA A 198 -15.70 12.28 4.54
CA ALA A 198 -16.58 11.32 5.23
C ALA A 198 -16.54 9.93 4.57
N ARG A 199 -16.54 9.86 3.23
CA ARG A 199 -16.42 8.58 2.51
C ARG A 199 -15.06 7.90 2.72
N ARG A 200 -13.98 8.67 2.85
CA ARG A 200 -12.65 8.11 3.16
C ARG A 200 -12.59 7.60 4.58
N GLU A 201 -13.08 8.37 5.54
CA GLU A 201 -13.13 7.99 6.96
C GLU A 201 -13.97 6.74 7.18
N ALA A 202 -15.16 6.64 6.57
CA ALA A 202 -16.00 5.44 6.63
C ALA A 202 -15.28 4.20 6.06
N LYS A 203 -14.54 4.36 4.96
CA LYS A 203 -13.77 3.28 4.34
C LYS A 203 -12.56 2.86 5.18
N GLU A 204 -11.93 3.80 5.88
CA GLU A 204 -10.83 3.52 6.79
C GLU A 204 -11.33 2.82 8.07
N ALA A 205 -12.47 3.26 8.60
CA ALA A 205 -13.13 2.60 9.73
C ALA A 205 -13.55 1.16 9.41
N SER A 206 -14.12 0.91 8.21
CA SER A 206 -14.49 -0.45 7.80
C SER A 206 -13.27 -1.36 7.67
N ARG A 207 -12.18 -0.87 7.05
CA ARG A 207 -10.92 -1.61 6.94
C ARG A 207 -10.29 -1.91 8.29
N ALA A 208 -10.31 -0.95 9.22
CA ALA A 208 -9.81 -1.15 10.57
C ALA A 208 -10.64 -2.21 11.34
N GLY A 209 -11.96 -2.22 11.14
CA GLY A 209 -12.84 -3.27 11.67
C GLY A 209 -12.52 -4.65 11.12
N GLU A 210 -12.37 -4.77 9.79
CA GLU A 210 -11.98 -6.00 9.10
C GLU A 210 -10.61 -6.51 9.57
N GLU A 211 -9.62 -5.62 9.73
CA GLU A 211 -8.28 -5.97 10.20
C GLU A 211 -8.28 -6.46 11.65
N ARG A 212 -9.06 -5.84 12.53
CA ARG A 212 -9.25 -6.29 13.92
C ARG A 212 -9.91 -7.66 13.97
N ALA A 213 -10.99 -7.86 13.22
CA ALA A 213 -11.68 -9.16 13.14
C ALA A 213 -10.76 -10.26 12.58
N ALA A 214 -9.96 -9.94 11.56
CA ALA A 214 -8.98 -10.88 11.01
C ALA A 214 -7.87 -11.21 12.03
N ALA A 215 -7.38 -10.23 12.78
CA ALA A 215 -6.39 -10.44 13.83
C ALA A 215 -6.93 -11.30 14.97
N GLU A 216 -8.19 -11.09 15.37
CA GLU A 216 -8.88 -11.88 16.38
C GLU A 216 -9.10 -13.32 15.91
N ALA A 217 -9.54 -13.53 14.66
CA ALA A 217 -9.68 -14.85 14.08
C ALA A 217 -8.35 -15.63 14.04
N ILE A 218 -7.23 -14.95 13.75
CA ILE A 218 -5.89 -15.55 13.80
C ILE A 218 -5.52 -15.94 15.24
N ARG A 219 -5.81 -15.10 16.23
CA ARG A 219 -5.56 -15.41 17.65
C ARG A 219 -6.41 -16.57 18.13
N ALA A 220 -7.69 -16.59 17.80
CA ALA A 220 -8.60 -17.67 18.13
C ALA A 220 -8.14 -19.00 17.52
N ARG A 221 -7.69 -18.99 16.27
CA ARG A 221 -7.13 -20.18 15.61
C ARG A 221 -5.85 -20.67 16.28
N ALA A 222 -4.95 -19.77 16.66
CA ALA A 222 -3.73 -20.13 17.38
C ALA A 222 -4.02 -20.70 18.78
N ALA A 223 -5.03 -20.16 19.48
CA ALA A 223 -5.46 -20.68 20.78
C ALA A 223 -6.10 -22.07 20.64
N ALA A 224 -6.92 -22.30 19.60
CA ALA A 224 -7.49 -23.61 19.32
C ALA A 224 -6.43 -24.64 18.92
N GLU A 225 -5.41 -24.24 18.16
CA GLU A 225 -4.27 -25.11 17.79
C GLU A 225 -3.45 -25.49 19.03
N ALA A 226 -3.20 -24.54 19.95
CA ALA A 226 -2.52 -24.83 21.21
C ALA A 226 -3.32 -25.78 22.12
N ALA A 227 -4.64 -25.62 22.20
CA ALA A 227 -5.51 -26.51 22.96
C ALA A 227 -5.54 -27.93 22.35
N ALA A 228 -5.58 -28.04 21.02
CA ALA A 228 -5.51 -29.33 20.32
C ALA A 228 -4.14 -30.02 20.49
N GLU A 229 -3.04 -29.26 20.56
CA GLU A 229 -1.72 -29.82 20.88
C GLU A 229 -1.65 -30.36 22.32
N GLU A 230 -2.34 -29.71 23.27
CA GLU A 230 -2.44 -30.16 24.66
C GLU A 230 -3.28 -31.45 24.79
N GLU A 231 -4.40 -31.53 24.08
CA GLU A 231 -5.26 -32.73 24.01
C GLU A 231 -4.54 -33.90 23.32
N ALA A 232 -3.82 -33.64 22.22
CA ALA A 232 -3.02 -34.66 21.52
C ALA A 232 -1.82 -35.17 22.37
N LEU A 233 -1.39 -34.40 23.36
CA LEU A 233 -0.37 -34.81 24.34
C LEU A 233 -0.90 -35.85 25.33
N ALA A 234 -2.21 -35.84 25.62
CA ALA A 234 -2.87 -36.83 26.46
C ALA A 234 -3.08 -38.16 25.74
N GLU A 235 -3.27 -38.14 24.42
CA GLU A 235 -3.65 -39.32 23.63
C GLU A 235 -2.45 -40.17 23.16
N ALA A 236 -1.24 -39.61 23.11
CA ALA A 236 -0.03 -40.28 22.60
C ALA A 236 0.89 -40.83 23.72
N GLY A 237 0.41 -41.78 24.52
CA GLY A 237 1.28 -42.73 25.24
C GLY A 237 2.11 -42.18 26.41
N GLY A 238 1.69 -41.08 27.05
CA GLY A 238 2.22 -40.61 28.34
C GLY A 238 3.64 -40.04 28.34
N ARG A 239 4.30 -39.92 27.19
CA ARG A 239 5.63 -39.28 27.07
C ARG A 239 5.51 -37.85 26.54
N ARG A 240 6.15 -36.91 27.24
CA ARG A 240 6.19 -35.49 26.83
C ARG A 240 6.99 -35.33 25.54
N ARG A 241 6.41 -34.72 24.52
CA ARG A 241 7.12 -34.36 23.28
C ARG A 241 8.02 -33.15 23.52
N VAL A 242 9.16 -33.12 22.83
CA VAL A 242 10.03 -31.94 22.79
C VAL A 242 9.30 -30.83 22.05
N THR A 243 9.17 -29.66 22.69
CA THR A 243 8.53 -28.51 22.07
C THR A 243 9.41 -27.94 20.97
N LYS A 244 8.80 -27.29 19.98
CA LYS A 244 9.50 -26.69 18.84
C LYS A 244 10.57 -25.68 19.26
N ASP A 245 10.33 -24.98 20.36
CA ASP A 245 11.26 -23.97 20.90
C ASP A 245 12.54 -24.62 21.44
N ILE A 246 12.39 -25.73 22.18
CA ILE A 246 13.50 -26.54 22.68
C ILE A 246 14.20 -27.28 21.52
N GLY A 247 13.45 -27.79 20.54
CA GLY A 247 14.02 -28.50 19.41
C GLY A 247 14.79 -27.63 18.42
N LYS A 248 14.44 -26.33 18.30
CA LYS A 248 15.08 -25.40 17.35
C LYS A 248 16.04 -24.41 18.00
N ASN A 249 15.99 -24.23 19.33
CA ASN A 249 16.87 -23.34 20.10
C ASN A 249 17.12 -21.97 19.46
N ARG A 250 16.07 -21.38 18.86
CA ARG A 250 16.19 -20.10 18.14
C ARG A 250 16.37 -18.89 19.05
N GLY A 251 16.17 -19.03 20.36
CA GLY A 251 16.34 -17.95 21.33
C GLY A 251 15.49 -16.70 21.02
N VAL A 252 15.91 -15.55 21.55
CA VAL A 252 15.23 -14.26 21.38
C VAL A 252 15.76 -13.55 20.12
N GLU A 253 15.45 -14.10 18.94
CA GLU A 253 15.74 -13.45 17.66
C GLU A 253 14.67 -12.41 17.28
N SER A 254 15.10 -11.34 16.61
CA SER A 254 14.17 -10.38 16.01
C SER A 254 13.36 -10.99 14.86
N GLY A 255 12.12 -10.54 14.71
CA GLY A 255 11.23 -11.00 13.64
C GLY A 255 11.78 -10.65 12.25
N LYS A 256 12.14 -11.68 11.47
CA LYS A 256 12.58 -11.53 10.08
C LYS A 256 11.36 -11.44 9.14
N GLY A 257 11.43 -10.59 8.12
CA GLY A 257 10.37 -10.45 7.12
C GLY A 257 10.21 -11.71 6.25
N ARG A 258 8.99 -11.97 5.76
CA ARG A 258 8.73 -13.11 4.87
C ARG A 258 9.54 -13.07 3.58
N SER A 259 9.84 -11.87 3.07
CA SER A 259 10.68 -11.71 1.87
C SER A 259 12.16 -11.99 2.14
N SER A 260 12.68 -11.73 3.35
CA SER A 260 14.07 -12.06 3.70
C SER A 260 14.30 -13.55 3.88
N SER A 261 13.25 -14.34 4.12
CA SER A 261 13.36 -15.80 4.21
C SER A 261 13.69 -16.47 2.86
N ASN A 262 13.37 -15.84 1.73
CA ASN A 262 13.68 -16.36 0.40
C ASN A 262 14.56 -15.36 -0.38
N PRO A 263 15.85 -15.66 -0.61
CA PRO A 263 16.79 -14.72 -1.22
C PRO A 263 16.39 -14.34 -2.66
N ARG A 264 15.79 -15.25 -3.42
CA ARG A 264 15.31 -14.98 -4.80
C ARG A 264 14.18 -13.96 -4.79
N LYS A 265 13.21 -14.13 -3.89
CA LYS A 265 12.08 -13.19 -3.74
C LYS A 265 12.57 -11.82 -3.29
N ALA A 266 13.48 -11.75 -2.33
CA ALA A 266 14.08 -10.50 -1.88
C ALA A 266 14.77 -9.75 -3.03
N ARG A 267 15.57 -10.43 -3.85
CA ARG A 267 16.27 -9.83 -5.00
C ARG A 267 15.29 -9.33 -6.07
N ARG A 268 14.25 -10.12 -6.39
CA ARG A 268 13.19 -9.71 -7.32
C ARG A 268 12.47 -8.46 -6.86
N GLU A 269 12.00 -8.43 -5.61
CA GLU A 269 11.30 -7.27 -5.06
C GLU A 269 12.19 -6.02 -5.00
N ARG A 270 13.48 -6.18 -4.70
CA ARG A 270 14.47 -5.08 -4.73
C ARG A 270 14.64 -4.54 -6.15
N TYR A 271 14.74 -5.41 -7.15
CA TYR A 271 14.83 -5.00 -8.55
C TYR A 271 13.57 -4.24 -8.98
N ASP A 272 12.38 -4.80 -8.76
CA ASP A 272 11.11 -4.17 -9.14
C ASP A 272 10.94 -2.78 -8.48
N LYS A 273 11.32 -2.65 -7.21
CA LYS A 273 11.32 -1.35 -6.50
C LYS A 273 12.29 -0.36 -7.13
N LYS A 274 13.49 -0.79 -7.51
CA LYS A 274 14.49 0.06 -8.17
C LYS A 274 14.03 0.50 -9.55
N VAL A 275 13.44 -0.38 -10.35
CA VAL A 275 12.89 -0.06 -11.67
C VAL A 275 11.79 1.00 -11.56
N LYS A 276 10.83 0.83 -10.62
CA LYS A 276 9.77 1.82 -10.38
C LYS A 276 10.31 3.18 -9.91
N LYS A 277 11.35 3.16 -9.06
CA LYS A 277 12.01 4.40 -8.61
C LYS A 277 12.74 5.08 -9.76
N ALA A 278 13.43 4.32 -10.61
CA ALA A 278 14.10 4.84 -11.80
C ALA A 278 13.09 5.48 -12.75
N SER A 279 11.94 4.85 -13.02
CA SER A 279 10.88 5.41 -13.88
C SER A 279 10.26 6.70 -13.34
N SER A 280 10.39 6.98 -12.04
CA SER A 280 9.93 8.24 -11.45
C SER A 280 10.94 9.39 -11.62
N GLY A 281 12.24 9.09 -11.71
CA GLY A 281 13.27 10.11 -11.88
C GLY A 281 13.61 10.39 -13.34
N VAL A 282 13.61 9.35 -14.18
CA VAL A 282 13.92 9.44 -15.61
C VAL A 282 12.79 8.80 -16.41
N ARG A 283 12.35 9.48 -17.46
CA ARG A 283 11.36 8.92 -18.40
C ARG A 283 12.04 7.78 -19.18
N THR A 284 11.62 6.55 -18.91
CA THR A 284 12.05 5.38 -19.66
C THR A 284 11.32 5.32 -21.01
N ALA A 285 12.05 5.02 -22.09
CA ALA A 285 11.43 4.75 -23.37
C ALA A 285 10.51 3.52 -23.25
N LYS A 286 9.20 3.70 -23.43
CA LYS A 286 8.24 2.60 -23.52
C LYS A 286 8.10 2.22 -24.98
N ALA A 287 8.41 0.97 -25.32
CA ALA A 287 8.22 0.46 -26.67
C ALA A 287 6.71 0.37 -26.98
N GLY A 288 6.29 1.00 -28.08
CA GLY A 288 4.92 0.95 -28.58
C GLY A 288 4.00 1.98 -27.92
N GLN A 289 3.80 3.12 -28.57
CA GLN A 289 2.49 3.77 -28.47
C GLN A 289 1.49 2.78 -29.09
N GLY A 290 0.37 2.54 -28.40
CA GLY A 290 -0.72 1.74 -28.96
C GLY A 290 -1.09 2.24 -30.36
N VAL A 291 -1.70 1.37 -31.16
CA VAL A 291 -2.00 1.48 -32.60
C VAL A 291 -2.41 2.88 -33.11
N ARG A 292 -2.90 3.78 -32.24
CA ARG A 292 -3.11 5.21 -32.53
C ARG A 292 -2.70 6.09 -31.35
N TYR A 293 -2.08 7.23 -31.65
CA TYR A 293 -1.75 8.27 -30.68
C TYR A 293 -3.04 8.87 -30.10
N SER A 294 -3.20 8.85 -28.77
CA SER A 294 -4.38 9.38 -28.05
C SER A 294 -4.08 10.67 -27.28
N GLY A 295 -2.92 11.28 -27.49
CA GLY A 295 -2.45 12.43 -26.68
C GLY A 295 -1.71 12.01 -25.40
N GLU A 296 -1.19 13.00 -24.66
CA GLU A 296 -0.52 12.75 -23.38
C GLU A 296 -1.53 12.46 -22.26
N THR A 297 -1.50 11.24 -21.71
CA THR A 297 -2.44 10.80 -20.65
C THR A 297 -2.30 11.59 -19.34
N THR A 298 -1.09 12.08 -19.02
CA THR A 298 -0.79 12.77 -17.77
C THR A 298 -0.87 14.30 -17.88
N GLY A 299 -1.16 14.82 -19.07
CA GLY A 299 -1.23 16.25 -19.37
C GLY A 299 0.12 16.90 -19.69
N ILE A 300 0.07 17.98 -20.48
CA ILE A 300 1.20 18.82 -20.88
C ILE A 300 1.25 20.06 -19.97
N ASN A 301 2.41 20.34 -19.38
CA ASN A 301 2.64 21.59 -18.65
C ASN A 301 3.44 22.58 -19.52
N PRO A 302 2.85 23.69 -19.99
CA PRO A 302 3.52 24.61 -20.91
C PRO A 302 4.67 25.39 -20.27
N ASN A 303 4.71 25.51 -18.95
CA ASN A 303 5.69 26.35 -18.24
C ASN A 303 6.97 25.59 -17.86
N VAL A 304 7.06 24.29 -18.15
CA VAL A 304 8.19 23.45 -17.73
C VAL A 304 8.97 22.99 -18.94
N SER A 305 10.24 23.43 -19.04
CA SER A 305 11.22 22.89 -19.98
C SER A 305 12.15 21.90 -19.29
N HIS A 306 12.33 20.73 -19.89
CA HIS A 306 13.24 19.68 -19.40
C HIS A 306 14.55 19.60 -20.22
N SER A 307 14.86 20.59 -21.05
CA SER A 307 16.12 20.62 -21.82
C SER A 307 17.33 20.92 -20.92
N ARG A 308 18.49 20.32 -21.24
CA ARG A 308 19.77 20.68 -20.61
C ARG A 308 20.27 21.98 -21.24
N ARG A 309 20.55 22.99 -20.42
CA ARG A 309 21.28 24.19 -20.86
C ARG A 309 22.78 23.85 -20.91
N LEU A 310 23.42 24.23 -22.00
CA LEU A 310 24.87 24.05 -22.20
C LEU A 310 25.63 25.23 -21.57
#